data_AF-A0A6A1W599-F1
#
_entry.id   AF-A0A6A1W599-F1
#
_cell.length_a   1.000
_cell.length_b   1.000
_cell.length_c   1.000
_cell.angle_alpha   90.00
_cell.angle_beta   90.00
_cell.angle_gamma   90.00
#
_symmetry.space_group_name_H-M   'P 1'
#
loop_
_entity.id
_entity.type
_entity.pdbx_description
1 polymer ?
#
loop_
_entity_poly.entity_id
_entity_poly.type
_entity_poly.pdbx_seq_one_letter_code
_entity_poly.pdbx_strand_id
1 'polypeptide(L)'
;MALRVRLALMSLGLFFIIGRACASNTTDLTEGFISLPLDQSSFVIQSPYNVPQYQRYSLIDEVHRLWVYSTDKPHTPASKTSTRTEIRIYGYDYSSGVWQFEGYGYVPQGKSGVCIMQVFGASPHATTLMLRVYNGSLYYNTGPVLVPNIYDRWFK
;
A
#
# COMPACT_ATOMS: atom_id res chain seq x y z
N MET A 1 -4.40 54.41 -9.96
CA MET A 1 -4.29 55.33 -8.80
C MET A 1 -5.10 54.77 -7.65
N ALA A 2 -4.43 54.19 -6.66
CA ALA A 2 -4.97 53.91 -5.33
C ALA A 2 -3.76 53.81 -4.39
N LEU A 3 -3.56 54.86 -3.60
CA LEU A 3 -2.52 54.96 -2.58
C LEU A 3 -2.99 54.18 -1.35
N ARG A 4 -2.17 53.27 -0.83
CA ARG A 4 -2.38 52.69 0.51
C ARG A 4 -1.06 52.66 1.26
N VAL A 5 -0.87 53.70 2.08
CA VAL A 5 0.19 53.79 3.09
C VAL A 5 -0.24 52.95 4.29
N ARG A 6 0.65 52.10 4.81
CA ARG A 6 0.60 51.65 6.21
C ARG A 6 2.01 51.62 6.79
N LEU A 7 2.26 52.61 7.64
CA LEU A 7 3.34 52.69 8.61
C LEU A 7 2.89 51.93 9.87
N ALA A 8 3.67 51.00 10.40
CA ALA A 8 3.63 50.60 11.80
C ALA A 8 4.96 49.93 12.22
N LEU A 9 5.44 50.38 13.39
CA LEU A 9 6.71 50.17 14.08
C LEU A 9 7.15 48.70 14.30
N MET A 10 8.48 48.49 14.34
CA MET A 10 9.13 47.30 14.91
C MET A 10 8.94 47.21 16.43
N SER A 11 8.56 46.04 16.95
CA SER A 11 9.35 45.25 17.91
C SER A 11 8.51 44.13 18.55
N LEU A 12 8.72 42.90 18.08
CA LEU A 12 8.98 41.67 18.86
C LEU A 12 9.04 40.54 17.83
N GLY A 13 10.20 39.91 17.68
CA GLY A 13 10.49 38.99 16.58
C GLY A 13 9.55 37.79 16.55
N LEU A 14 8.65 37.78 15.57
CA LEU A 14 7.95 36.58 15.10
C LEU A 14 8.08 36.55 13.59
N PHE A 15 9.11 35.84 13.11
CA PHE A 15 9.32 35.59 11.69
C PHE A 15 8.20 34.66 11.18
N PHE A 16 7.11 35.23 10.69
CA PHE A 16 6.25 34.51 9.74
C PHE A 16 7.01 34.42 8.42
N ILE A 17 7.81 33.36 8.26
CA ILE A 17 8.22 32.91 6.94
C ILE A 17 6.94 32.44 6.26
N ILE A 18 6.29 33.31 5.50
CA ILE A 18 5.32 32.90 4.49
C ILE A 18 6.15 32.22 3.40
N GLY A 19 6.48 30.95 3.64
CA GLY A 19 6.95 30.08 2.59
C GLY A 19 5.83 30.03 1.56
N ARG A 20 6.09 30.55 0.37
CA ARG A 20 5.28 30.17 -0.79
C ARG A 20 5.38 28.66 -0.86
N ALA A 21 4.32 27.95 -0.48
CA ALA A 21 4.15 26.58 -0.89
C ALA A 21 4.12 26.62 -2.41
N CYS A 22 5.24 26.26 -3.03
CA CYS A 22 5.24 25.92 -4.44
C CYS A 22 4.27 24.74 -4.52
N ALA A 23 3.13 24.93 -5.17
CA ALA A 23 2.28 23.82 -5.53
C ALA A 23 3.20 22.89 -6.32
N SER A 24 3.58 21.77 -5.69
CA SER A 24 4.14 20.64 -6.41
C SER A 24 3.09 20.34 -7.46
N ASN A 25 3.39 20.55 -8.75
CA ASN A 25 2.60 19.92 -9.80
C ASN A 25 2.70 18.44 -9.49
N THR A 26 1.69 17.87 -8.84
CA THR A 26 1.60 16.44 -8.60
C THR A 26 1.46 15.83 -9.97
N THR A 27 2.58 15.39 -10.54
CA THR A 27 2.58 14.60 -11.75
C THR A 27 1.67 13.42 -11.51
N ASP A 28 0.65 13.27 -12.36
CA ASP A 28 -0.23 12.12 -12.27
C ASP A 28 0.61 10.87 -12.57
N LEU A 29 0.83 10.05 -11.54
CA LEU A 29 1.63 8.83 -11.68
C LEU A 29 0.97 7.79 -12.59
N THR A 30 -0.28 8.01 -12.99
CA THR A 30 -1.03 7.17 -13.92
C THR A 30 -1.00 7.72 -15.36
N GLU A 31 -0.33 8.85 -15.62
CA GLU A 31 -0.24 9.43 -16.96
C GLU A 31 0.41 8.42 -17.93
N GLY A 32 -0.31 8.13 -19.03
CA GLY A 32 0.11 7.14 -20.03
C GLY A 32 -0.38 5.72 -19.77
N PHE A 33 -1.02 5.44 -18.63
CA PHE A 33 -1.67 4.15 -18.35
C PHE A 33 -3.16 4.17 -18.70
N ILE A 34 -3.68 3.02 -19.11
CA ILE A 34 -5.12 2.81 -19.33
C ILE A 34 -5.68 2.11 -18.10
N SER A 35 -6.71 2.69 -17.48
CA SER A 35 -7.40 2.04 -16.36
C SER A 35 -8.12 0.78 -16.83
N LEU A 36 -7.90 -0.32 -16.12
CA LEU A 36 -8.58 -1.58 -16.35
C LEU A 36 -9.75 -1.76 -15.35
N PRO A 37 -10.86 -2.39 -15.74
CA PRO A 37 -12.02 -2.55 -14.87
C PRO A 37 -11.73 -3.57 -13.75
N LEU A 38 -11.29 -3.10 -12.59
CA LEU A 38 -11.02 -3.95 -11.44
C LEU A 38 -12.22 -3.91 -10.48
N ASP A 39 -12.91 -5.03 -10.33
CA ASP A 39 -14.06 -5.18 -9.44
C ASP A 39 -13.93 -6.40 -8.51
N GLN A 40 -14.92 -6.60 -7.64
CA GLN A 40 -14.91 -7.71 -6.67
C GLN A 40 -14.90 -9.10 -7.33
N SER A 41 -15.39 -9.23 -8.57
CA SER A 41 -15.34 -10.51 -9.28
C SER A 41 -13.92 -10.89 -9.69
N SER A 42 -13.03 -9.89 -9.76
CA SER A 42 -11.59 -10.09 -10.00
C SER A 42 -10.83 -10.49 -8.73
N PHE A 43 -11.46 -10.47 -7.55
CA PHE A 43 -10.79 -10.72 -6.27
C PHE A 43 -11.02 -12.14 -5.75
N VAL A 44 -9.97 -12.96 -5.81
CA VAL A 44 -9.95 -14.29 -5.20
C VAL A 44 -9.31 -14.20 -3.84
N ILE A 45 -10.12 -14.35 -2.79
CA ILE A 45 -9.61 -14.39 -1.42
C ILE A 45 -8.93 -15.73 -1.17
N GLN A 46 -7.67 -15.69 -0.77
CA GLN A 46 -6.95 -16.85 -0.26
C GLN A 46 -6.77 -16.67 1.25
N SER A 47 -7.27 -17.61 2.03
CA SER A 47 -7.18 -17.60 3.50
C SER A 47 -6.71 -18.95 4.03
N PRO A 48 -6.25 -19.06 5.28
CA PRO A 48 -5.79 -20.31 5.88
C PRO A 48 -6.85 -21.42 5.81
N TYR A 49 -6.48 -22.64 5.40
CA TYR A 49 -7.45 -23.72 5.22
C TYR A 49 -8.09 -24.22 6.53
N ASN A 50 -7.45 -23.93 7.67
CA ASN A 50 -7.83 -24.47 8.97
C ASN A 50 -8.81 -23.57 9.74
N VAL A 51 -9.20 -22.42 9.18
CA VAL A 51 -10.14 -21.47 9.81
C VAL A 51 -11.13 -20.93 8.78
N PRO A 52 -12.37 -20.60 9.18
CA PRO A 52 -13.32 -19.95 8.27
C PRO A 52 -12.81 -18.59 7.76
N GLN A 53 -13.02 -18.31 6.48
CA GLN A 53 -12.57 -17.07 5.82
C GLN A 53 -13.06 -15.80 6.53
N TYR A 54 -14.30 -15.78 7.03
CA TYR A 54 -14.87 -14.59 7.70
C TYR A 54 -14.12 -14.18 8.97
N GLN A 55 -13.31 -15.07 9.55
CA GLN A 55 -12.46 -14.75 10.71
C GLN A 55 -11.11 -14.12 10.31
N ARG A 56 -10.80 -14.09 9.02
CA ARG A 56 -9.53 -13.60 8.45
C ARG A 56 -9.70 -12.57 7.36
N TYR A 57 -10.91 -12.39 6.87
CA TYR A 57 -11.24 -11.43 5.82
C TYR A 57 -12.60 -10.78 6.08
N SER A 58 -12.68 -9.48 5.86
CA SER A 58 -13.95 -8.77 5.70
C SER A 58 -13.83 -7.63 4.70
N LEU A 59 -14.96 -7.24 4.13
CA LEU A 59 -15.11 -6.05 3.30
C LEU A 59 -16.20 -5.19 3.93
N ILE A 60 -15.82 -4.03 4.45
CA ILE A 60 -16.72 -3.10 5.13
C ILE A 60 -16.31 -1.70 4.68
N ASP A 61 -17.28 -0.91 4.22
CA ASP A 61 -17.07 0.46 3.72
C ASP A 61 -15.94 0.53 2.68
N GLU A 62 -15.95 -0.38 1.70
CA GLU A 62 -14.95 -0.51 0.63
C GLU A 62 -13.52 -0.86 1.09
N VAL A 63 -13.32 -1.08 2.39
CA VAL A 63 -12.02 -1.49 2.95
C VAL A 63 -11.96 -3.00 3.09
N HIS A 64 -11.08 -3.63 2.31
CA HIS A 64 -10.69 -5.01 2.51
C HIS A 64 -9.77 -5.13 3.72
N ARG A 65 -10.20 -5.87 4.74
CA ARG A 65 -9.43 -6.13 5.97
C ARG A 65 -8.95 -7.57 5.95
N LEU A 66 -7.65 -7.76 6.14
CA LEU A 66 -6.99 -9.05 6.09
C LEU A 66 -6.22 -9.28 7.39
N TRP A 67 -6.46 -10.42 8.04
CA TRP A 67 -5.76 -10.82 9.25
C TRP A 67 -4.98 -12.11 9.01
N VAL A 68 -3.80 -12.17 9.62
CA VAL A 68 -2.94 -13.36 9.64
C VAL A 68 -2.39 -13.51 11.04
N TYR A 69 -2.51 -14.71 11.60
CA TYR A 69 -1.98 -15.06 12.92
C TYR A 69 -0.91 -16.14 12.82
N SER A 70 -0.02 -16.20 13.81
CA SER A 70 1.06 -17.20 13.86
C SER A 70 0.56 -18.64 13.96
N THR A 71 -0.69 -18.84 14.38
CA THR A 71 -1.35 -20.15 14.49
C THR A 71 -2.06 -20.58 13.21
N ASP A 72 -2.15 -19.70 12.21
CA ASP A 72 -2.80 -20.01 10.95
C ASP A 72 -1.96 -20.98 10.10
N LYS A 73 -2.64 -21.84 9.35
CA LYS A 73 -1.99 -22.73 8.38
C LYS A 73 -1.90 -22.06 7.00
N PRO A 74 -1.19 -22.69 6.03
CA PRO A 74 -1.18 -22.20 4.66
C PRO A 74 -2.60 -22.11 4.05
N HIS A 75 -2.72 -21.47 2.88
CA HIS A 75 -4.01 -21.32 2.19
C HIS A 75 -4.60 -22.65 1.67
N THR A 76 -3.78 -23.69 1.50
CA THR A 76 -4.22 -25.04 1.14
C THR A 76 -3.42 -26.11 1.90
N PRO A 77 -3.97 -27.31 2.14
CA PRO A 77 -3.26 -28.38 2.85
C PRO A 77 -1.95 -28.83 2.19
N ALA A 78 -1.87 -28.73 0.85
CA ALA A 78 -0.68 -29.13 0.09
C ALA A 78 0.38 -28.01 -0.03
N SER A 79 0.05 -26.77 0.36
CA SER A 79 0.95 -25.63 0.21
C SER A 79 2.13 -25.72 1.16
N LYS A 80 3.35 -25.57 0.61
CA LYS A 80 4.61 -25.50 1.38
C LYS A 80 5.01 -24.07 1.79
N THR A 81 4.24 -23.06 1.38
CA THR A 81 4.49 -21.65 1.75
C THR A 81 3.97 -21.35 3.16
N SER A 82 4.40 -20.22 3.73
CA SER A 82 3.80 -19.67 4.95
C SER A 82 2.30 -19.35 4.81
N THR A 83 1.67 -19.13 5.97
CA THR A 83 0.29 -18.67 6.07
C THR A 83 0.09 -17.29 5.44
N ARG A 84 -1.12 -17.05 4.94
CA ARG A 84 -1.54 -15.81 4.30
C ARG A 84 -3.04 -15.64 4.39
N THR A 85 -3.47 -14.40 4.47
CA THR A 85 -4.78 -13.96 3.99
C THR A 85 -4.51 -12.87 2.98
N GLU A 86 -4.82 -13.13 1.72
CA GLU A 86 -4.49 -12.22 0.61
C GLU A 86 -5.62 -12.17 -0.41
N ILE A 87 -5.66 -11.08 -1.18
CA ILE A 87 -6.46 -10.97 -2.39
C ILE A 87 -5.55 -11.28 -3.57
N ARG A 88 -5.86 -12.34 -4.30
CA ARG A 88 -5.30 -12.57 -5.63
C ARG A 88 -6.19 -11.90 -6.65
N ILE A 89 -5.61 -11.03 -7.48
CA ILE A 89 -6.28 -10.46 -8.65
C ILE A 89 -6.31 -11.54 -9.74
N TYR A 90 -7.51 -11.86 -10.23
CA TYR A 90 -7.77 -12.82 -11.31
C TYR A 90 -8.15 -12.08 -12.59
N GLY A 91 -7.82 -12.66 -13.76
CA GLY A 91 -8.14 -12.07 -15.08
C GLY A 91 -7.15 -11.01 -15.57
N TYR A 92 -6.13 -10.67 -14.77
CA TYR A 92 -5.11 -9.66 -15.10
C TYR A 92 -3.68 -10.23 -15.04
N ASP A 93 -3.53 -11.53 -15.31
CA ASP A 93 -2.21 -12.12 -15.53
C ASP A 93 -1.60 -11.51 -16.82
N TYR A 94 -0.42 -10.89 -16.70
CA TYR A 94 0.24 -10.19 -17.81
C TYR A 94 1.56 -10.87 -18.18
N SER A 95 1.88 -10.88 -19.48
CA SER A 95 3.10 -11.52 -20.02
C SER A 95 4.06 -10.54 -20.69
N SER A 96 3.62 -9.30 -20.95
CA SER A 96 4.40 -8.27 -21.64
C SER A 96 3.87 -6.87 -21.35
N GLY A 97 4.63 -5.86 -21.77
CA GLY A 97 4.30 -4.45 -21.55
C GLY A 97 4.68 -3.95 -20.16
N VAL A 98 4.24 -2.73 -19.85
CA VAL A 98 4.42 -2.09 -18.55
C VAL A 98 3.05 -1.97 -17.90
N TRP A 99 2.91 -2.54 -16.72
CA TRP A 99 1.69 -2.52 -15.94
C TRP A 99 1.91 -1.80 -14.63
N GLN A 100 0.91 -1.03 -14.21
CA GLN A 100 0.91 -0.34 -12.94
C GLN A 100 -0.21 -0.88 -12.07
N PHE A 101 0.12 -1.15 -10.81
CA PHE A 101 -0.85 -1.34 -9.74
C PHE A 101 -0.81 -0.11 -8.84
N GLU A 102 -1.98 0.41 -8.49
CA GLU A 102 -2.15 1.50 -7.56
C GLU A 102 -3.27 1.15 -6.57
N GLY A 103 -3.09 1.48 -5.29
CA GLY A 103 -4.10 1.23 -4.28
C GLY A 103 -3.72 1.88 -2.94
N TYR A 104 -4.71 2.08 -2.08
CA TYR A 104 -4.49 2.59 -0.73
C TYR A 104 -4.28 1.44 0.26
N GLY A 105 -3.27 1.56 1.11
CA GLY A 105 -2.95 0.59 2.15
C GLY A 105 -2.95 1.21 3.54
N TYR A 106 -3.21 0.36 4.55
CA TYR A 106 -3.11 0.71 5.97
C TYR A 106 -2.51 -0.46 6.73
N VAL A 107 -1.53 -0.19 7.59
CA VAL A 107 -0.90 -1.21 8.44
C VAL A 107 -1.11 -0.84 9.91
N PRO A 108 -1.84 -1.64 10.70
CA PRO A 108 -1.96 -1.40 12.13
C PRO A 108 -0.60 -1.47 12.83
N GLN A 109 -0.40 -0.70 13.90
CA GLN A 109 0.82 -0.78 14.70
C GLN A 109 1.07 -2.20 15.25
N GLY A 110 2.36 -2.54 15.38
CA GLY A 110 2.81 -3.79 15.98
C GLY A 110 2.89 -4.98 15.02
N LYS A 111 2.79 -4.75 13.71
CA LYS A 111 2.89 -5.80 12.68
C LYS A 111 4.26 -5.77 12.01
N SER A 112 5.10 -6.77 12.26
CA SER A 112 6.43 -6.90 11.65
C SER A 112 6.59 -8.30 11.04
N GLY A 113 7.38 -8.43 9.97
CA GLY A 113 7.61 -9.70 9.30
C GLY A 113 6.50 -10.10 8.32
N VAL A 114 5.68 -9.15 7.87
CA VAL A 114 4.55 -9.40 6.97
C VAL A 114 4.79 -8.82 5.59
N CYS A 115 4.32 -9.52 4.56
CA CYS A 115 4.23 -9.00 3.20
C CYS A 115 2.82 -8.46 2.98
N ILE A 116 2.71 -7.25 2.44
CA ILE A 116 1.41 -6.58 2.24
C ILE A 116 1.04 -6.43 0.76
N MET A 117 2.00 -6.59 -0.15
CA MET A 117 1.78 -6.60 -1.59
C MET A 117 2.89 -7.43 -2.24
N GLN A 118 2.55 -8.23 -3.25
CA GLN A 118 3.52 -8.98 -4.02
C GLN A 118 3.14 -9.03 -5.49
N VAL A 119 4.14 -9.07 -6.36
CA VAL A 119 3.99 -9.35 -7.78
C VAL A 119 4.67 -10.69 -8.04
N PHE A 120 3.88 -11.67 -8.44
CA PHE A 120 4.41 -12.95 -8.88
C PHE A 120 5.11 -12.80 -10.23
N GLY A 121 6.23 -13.50 -10.38
CA GLY A 121 6.97 -13.60 -11.63
C GLY A 121 6.59 -14.84 -12.42
N ALA A 122 7.38 -15.10 -13.46
CA ALA A 122 7.34 -16.34 -14.23
C ALA A 122 8.58 -17.20 -13.91
N SER A 123 8.59 -18.44 -14.37
CA SER A 123 9.77 -19.31 -14.26
C SER A 123 11.03 -18.60 -14.80
N PRO A 124 12.16 -18.62 -14.07
CA PRO A 124 12.46 -19.44 -12.90
C PRO A 124 12.11 -18.80 -11.54
N HIS A 125 11.70 -17.53 -11.50
CA HIS A 125 11.48 -16.78 -10.27
C HIS A 125 9.99 -16.61 -9.96
N ALA A 126 9.52 -17.32 -8.95
CA ALA A 126 8.11 -17.26 -8.54
C ALA A 126 7.66 -15.84 -8.16
N THR A 127 8.55 -14.99 -7.63
CA THR A 127 8.20 -13.64 -7.16
C THR A 127 9.18 -12.61 -7.70
N THR A 128 8.64 -11.53 -8.28
CA THR A 128 9.41 -10.37 -8.78
C THR A 128 9.57 -9.31 -7.69
N LEU A 129 8.49 -9.04 -6.95
CA LEU A 129 8.42 -7.96 -5.97
C LEU A 129 7.64 -8.41 -4.72
N MET A 130 8.11 -8.00 -3.54
CA MET A 130 7.32 -8.00 -2.31
C MET A 130 7.50 -6.67 -1.58
N LEU A 131 6.41 -6.07 -1.14
CA LEU A 131 6.42 -4.97 -0.18
C LEU A 131 6.26 -5.55 1.22
N ARG A 132 7.29 -5.40 2.05
CA ARG A 132 7.38 -6.05 3.37
C ARG A 132 7.48 -5.03 4.48
N VAL A 133 6.76 -5.28 5.57
CA VAL A 133 6.82 -4.43 6.76
C VAL A 133 7.75 -5.06 7.79
N TYR A 134 8.79 -4.33 8.16
CA TYR A 134 9.70 -4.70 9.24
C TYR A 134 9.89 -3.51 10.18
N ASN A 135 9.62 -3.72 11.46
CA ASN A 135 9.90 -2.76 12.54
C ASN A 135 9.38 -1.33 12.23
N GLY A 136 8.17 -1.21 11.69
CA GLY A 136 7.53 0.08 11.41
C GLY A 136 7.92 0.73 10.10
N SER A 137 8.71 0.07 9.26
CA SER A 137 9.08 0.55 7.93
C SER A 137 8.64 -0.41 6.84
N LEU A 138 8.26 0.14 5.69
CA LEU A 138 7.97 -0.60 4.47
C LEU A 138 9.22 -0.73 3.61
N TYR A 139 9.51 -1.95 3.16
CA TYR A 139 10.71 -2.31 2.41
C TYR A 139 10.36 -2.85 1.03
N TYR A 140 11.25 -2.59 0.07
CA TYR A 140 11.33 -3.35 -1.17
C TYR A 140 12.05 -4.67 -0.87
N ASN A 141 11.34 -5.80 -0.92
CA ASN A 141 11.83 -7.11 -0.48
C ASN A 141 12.48 -7.00 0.92
N THR A 142 13.78 -7.29 1.02
CA THR A 142 14.61 -7.08 2.22
C THR A 142 15.71 -6.03 2.00
N GLY A 143 15.54 -5.18 0.97
CA GLY A 143 16.49 -4.17 0.54
C GLY A 143 16.21 -2.80 1.17
N PRO A 144 16.03 -1.74 0.38
CA PRO A 144 15.85 -0.39 0.92
C PRO A 144 14.49 -0.19 1.60
N VAL A 145 14.47 0.72 2.56
CA VAL A 145 13.25 1.31 3.11
C VAL A 145 12.62 2.20 2.03
N LEU A 146 11.37 1.90 1.68
CA LEU A 146 10.55 2.74 0.81
C LEU A 146 9.81 3.80 1.62
N VAL A 147 9.24 3.39 2.77
CA VAL A 147 8.41 4.27 3.59
C VAL A 147 8.67 4.02 5.07
N PRO A 148 9.29 4.96 5.80
CA PRO A 148 9.42 4.85 7.25
C PRO A 148 8.10 5.18 7.97
N ASN A 149 7.97 4.71 9.21
CA ASN A 149 6.82 4.98 10.09
C ASN A 149 5.47 4.68 9.38
N ILE A 150 5.33 3.47 8.83
CA ILE A 150 4.18 3.08 8.00
C ILE A 150 2.92 2.79 8.79
N TYR A 151 3.04 2.62 10.11
CA TYR A 151 1.92 2.23 10.95
C TYR A 151 0.87 3.33 11.10
N ASP A 152 -0.36 2.88 11.30
CA ASP A 152 -1.53 3.67 11.68
C ASP A 152 -1.82 4.89 10.81
N ARG A 153 -1.51 4.76 9.52
CA ARG A 153 -1.86 5.75 8.51
C ARG A 153 -2.11 5.09 7.16
N TRP A 154 -2.92 5.78 6.37
CA TRP A 154 -3.09 5.44 4.97
C TRP A 154 -1.86 5.84 4.16
N PHE A 155 -1.52 5.02 3.18
CA PHE A 155 -0.50 5.31 2.17
C PHE A 155 -1.03 4.89 0.79
N LYS A 156 -0.41 5.43 -0.25
CA LYS A 156 -0.67 5.14 -1.66
C LYS A 156 0.65 4.67 -2.28
#